data_AF-J0P4E0-F1
#
_entry.id   AF-J0P4E0-F1
#
_cell.length_a   1.000
_cell.length_b   1.000
_cell.length_c   1.000
_cell.angle_alpha   90.00
_cell.angle_beta   90.00
_cell.angle_gamma   90.00
#
_symmetry.space_group_name_H-M   'P 1'
#
loop_
_entity.id
_entity.type
_entity.pdbx_description
1 polymer ?
#
loop_
_entity_poly.entity_id
_entity_poly.type
_entity_poly.pdbx_seq_one_letter_code
_entity_poly.pdbx_strand_id
1 'polypeptide(L)'
;MKTTYRGIQKSLAHPKALALFKGDFFWDSRDQLAPFGAMEGYQSLKAYLLWRETAPQADPLEFVSDWMSKKRKLNLAQYGPHLLNRKKMEAEIADRRFRDELEILSTDSYLLAACLAPLVLEGELPCSLWPYLQTAMDRLMLWNELQAEFGPECSQQIMYLYQIKQELQPIFSAQ
;
A
#
# COMPACT_ATOMS: atom_id res chain seq x y z
N MET A 1 -13.14 7.01 -27.73
CA MET A 1 -12.06 7.60 -26.92
C MET A 1 -11.80 6.67 -25.74
N LYS A 2 -10.58 6.17 -25.54
CA LYS A 2 -10.23 5.46 -24.31
C LYS A 2 -10.14 6.52 -23.20
N THR A 3 -11.00 6.43 -22.19
CA THR A 3 -10.94 7.30 -21.02
C THR A 3 -9.64 7.00 -20.29
N THR A 4 -8.67 7.91 -20.33
CA THR A 4 -7.42 7.76 -19.59
C THR A 4 -7.71 7.84 -18.09
N TYR A 5 -7.55 6.73 -17.38
CA TYR A 5 -7.67 6.69 -15.92
C TYR A 5 -6.52 7.48 -15.29
N ARG A 6 -6.81 8.49 -14.47
CA ARG A 6 -5.80 9.44 -13.93
C ARG A 6 -5.64 9.42 -12.40
N GLY A 7 -5.99 8.32 -11.73
CA GLY A 7 -5.84 8.18 -10.27
C GLY A 7 -7.16 7.83 -9.57
N ILE A 8 -7.47 8.48 -8.44
CA ILE A 8 -8.56 8.20 -7.48
C ILE A 8 -10.00 8.08 -8.00
N GLN A 9 -10.24 8.10 -9.32
CA GLN A 9 -11.59 8.04 -9.88
C GLN A 9 -12.18 6.63 -9.70
N LYS A 10 -12.78 6.35 -8.53
CA LYS A 10 -13.39 5.06 -8.18
C LYS A 10 -14.16 4.42 -9.35
N SER A 11 -14.96 5.19 -10.08
CA SER A 11 -15.77 4.71 -11.21
C SER A 11 -14.98 4.11 -12.38
N LEU A 12 -13.67 4.34 -12.46
CA LEU A 12 -12.79 3.82 -13.50
C LEU A 12 -11.90 2.67 -12.99
N ALA A 13 -11.94 2.34 -11.71
CA ALA A 13 -11.24 1.18 -11.16
C ALA A 13 -11.86 -0.12 -11.68
N HIS A 14 -11.04 -1.16 -11.79
CA HIS A 14 -11.48 -2.48 -12.25
C HIS A 14 -12.58 -3.05 -11.33
N PRO A 15 -13.63 -3.73 -11.85
CA PRO A 15 -14.72 -4.27 -11.04
C PRO A 15 -14.27 -5.17 -9.88
N LYS A 16 -13.19 -5.97 -10.07
CA LYS A 16 -12.59 -6.77 -8.99
C LYS A 16 -12.03 -5.90 -7.85
N ALA A 17 -11.35 -4.79 -8.17
CA ALA A 17 -10.88 -3.85 -7.17
C ALA A 17 -12.05 -3.18 -6.44
N LEU A 18 -13.11 -2.82 -7.16
CA LEU A 18 -14.33 -2.25 -6.55
C LEU A 18 -15.05 -3.23 -5.63
N ALA A 19 -15.04 -4.53 -5.98
CA ALA A 19 -15.60 -5.58 -5.15
C ALA A 19 -14.80 -5.80 -3.85
N LEU A 20 -13.49 -5.54 -3.86
CA LEU A 20 -12.63 -5.66 -2.68
C LEU A 20 -12.61 -4.37 -1.86
N PHE A 21 -12.51 -3.21 -2.52
CA PHE A 21 -12.41 -1.88 -1.91
C PHE A 21 -13.79 -1.21 -1.81
N LYS A 22 -14.71 -1.87 -1.08
CA LYS A 22 -16.13 -1.52 -1.06
C LYS A 22 -16.41 -0.13 -0.46
N GLY A 23 -15.60 0.31 0.49
CA GLY A 23 -15.75 1.61 1.15
C GLY A 23 -15.32 2.79 0.27
N ASP A 24 -16.06 3.90 0.31
CA ASP A 24 -15.67 5.14 -0.37
C ASP A 24 -14.38 5.72 0.18
N PHE A 25 -14.09 5.47 1.47
CA PHE A 25 -12.87 5.94 2.11
C PHE A 25 -11.61 5.53 1.34
N PHE A 26 -11.57 4.37 0.67
CA PHE A 26 -10.38 3.94 -0.10
C PHE A 26 -9.94 4.97 -1.15
N TRP A 27 -10.89 5.78 -1.60
CA TRP A 27 -10.78 6.72 -2.71
C TRP A 27 -10.96 8.18 -2.27
N ASP A 28 -11.24 8.45 -0.99
CA ASP A 28 -11.59 9.79 -0.52
C ASP A 28 -10.33 10.67 -0.40
N SER A 29 -10.18 11.64 -1.29
CA SER A 29 -9.04 12.55 -1.30
C SER A 29 -8.98 13.53 -0.14
N ARG A 30 -10.05 13.64 0.67
CA ARG A 30 -10.08 14.45 1.88
C ARG A 30 -9.56 13.68 3.09
N ASP A 31 -9.55 12.36 2.97
CA ASP A 31 -9.04 11.46 3.98
C ASP A 31 -7.56 11.19 3.70
N GLN A 32 -6.68 11.81 4.49
CA GLN A 32 -5.22 11.67 4.36
C GLN A 32 -4.73 10.25 4.64
N LEU A 33 -5.63 9.39 5.09
CA LEU A 33 -5.40 8.06 5.58
C LEU A 33 -6.02 7.02 4.62
N ALA A 34 -6.76 7.46 3.60
CA ALA A 34 -7.26 6.64 2.52
C ALA A 34 -6.12 6.00 1.70
N PRO A 35 -6.08 4.66 1.50
CA PRO A 35 -5.02 3.99 0.75
C PRO A 35 -4.74 4.53 -0.65
N PHE A 36 -5.75 5.06 -1.36
CA PHE A 36 -5.55 5.76 -2.63
C PHE A 36 -5.90 7.25 -2.57
N GLY A 37 -6.70 7.68 -1.59
CA GLY A 37 -7.07 9.10 -1.41
C GLY A 37 -5.97 9.95 -0.78
N ALA A 38 -5.13 9.35 0.06
CA ALA A 38 -3.94 9.97 0.64
C ALA A 38 -2.92 10.36 -0.44
N MET A 39 -2.04 11.29 -0.10
CA MET A 39 -1.02 11.80 -1.03
C MET A 39 -0.13 10.68 -1.58
N GLU A 40 0.39 9.82 -0.69
CA GLU A 40 1.21 8.66 -1.03
C GLU A 40 0.47 7.71 -1.97
N GLY A 41 -0.76 7.38 -1.59
CA GLY A 41 -1.65 6.49 -2.33
C GLY A 41 -1.93 6.97 -3.74
N TYR A 42 -2.36 8.23 -3.86
CA TYR A 42 -2.65 8.89 -5.12
C TYR A 42 -1.40 8.95 -6.01
N GLN A 43 -0.24 9.32 -5.44
CA GLN A 43 1.01 9.39 -6.20
C GLN A 43 1.43 8.01 -6.72
N SER A 44 1.40 6.97 -5.89
CA SER A 44 1.72 5.60 -6.30
C SER A 44 0.79 5.11 -7.41
N LEU A 45 -0.53 5.25 -7.23
CA LEU A 45 -1.49 4.82 -8.23
C LEU A 45 -1.28 5.58 -9.54
N LYS A 46 -1.24 6.91 -9.51
CA LYS A 46 -1.04 7.72 -10.72
C LYS A 46 0.27 7.38 -11.44
N ALA A 47 1.35 7.17 -10.70
CA ALA A 47 2.64 6.81 -11.28
C ALA A 47 2.59 5.43 -11.95
N TYR A 48 1.91 4.46 -11.33
CA TYR A 48 1.72 3.14 -11.93
C TYR A 48 0.94 3.23 -13.24
N LEU A 49 -0.16 3.98 -13.26
CA LEU A 49 -0.99 4.15 -14.45
C LEU A 49 -0.19 4.72 -15.63
N LEU A 50 0.60 5.77 -15.38
CA LEU A 50 1.46 6.38 -16.40
C LEU A 50 2.59 5.44 -16.84
N TRP A 51 3.20 4.73 -15.91
CA TRP A 51 4.25 3.76 -16.22
C TRP A 51 3.70 2.63 -17.11
N ARG A 52 2.50 2.12 -16.79
CA ARG A 52 1.88 1.01 -17.50
C ARG A 52 1.52 1.33 -18.95
N GLU A 53 1.24 2.59 -19.28
CA GLU A 53 1.06 3.06 -20.67
C GLU A 53 2.33 2.85 -21.52
N THR A 54 3.50 2.95 -20.89
CA THR A 54 4.81 2.79 -21.56
C THR A 54 5.42 1.40 -21.42
N ALA A 55 4.95 0.60 -20.46
CA ALA A 55 5.45 -0.74 -20.14
C ALA A 55 4.29 -1.75 -19.97
N PRO A 56 3.46 -1.97 -21.00
CA PRO A 56 2.21 -2.71 -20.88
C PRO A 56 2.35 -4.21 -20.55
N GLN A 57 3.55 -4.78 -20.74
CA GLN A 57 3.83 -6.21 -20.51
C GLN A 57 4.91 -6.45 -19.46
N ALA A 58 5.46 -5.39 -18.85
CA ALA A 58 6.49 -5.54 -17.82
C ALA A 58 5.90 -6.15 -16.54
N ASP A 59 6.72 -6.82 -15.73
CA ASP A 59 6.26 -7.31 -14.42
C ASP A 59 5.97 -6.10 -13.51
N PRO A 60 4.78 -5.98 -12.89
CA PRO A 60 4.50 -4.92 -11.93
C PRO A 60 5.52 -4.81 -10.79
N LEU A 61 6.23 -5.88 -10.44
CA LEU A 61 7.33 -5.84 -9.47
C LEU A 61 8.46 -4.88 -9.90
N GLU A 62 8.73 -4.75 -11.20
CA GLU A 62 9.71 -3.79 -11.72
C GLU A 62 9.33 -2.37 -11.35
N PHE A 63 8.06 -1.99 -11.56
CA PHE A 63 7.55 -0.69 -11.14
C PHE A 63 7.68 -0.48 -9.64
N VAL A 64 7.23 -1.45 -8.83
CA VAL A 64 7.23 -1.31 -7.36
C VAL A 64 8.66 -1.12 -6.85
N SER A 65 9.62 -1.90 -7.35
CA SER A 65 11.03 -1.77 -7.01
C SER A 65 11.59 -0.38 -7.36
N ASP A 66 11.39 0.05 -8.61
CA ASP A 66 11.87 1.35 -9.11
C ASP A 66 11.22 2.53 -8.37
N TRP A 67 9.92 2.45 -8.14
CA TRP A 67 9.15 3.50 -7.50
C TRP A 67 9.57 3.69 -6.05
N MET A 68 9.72 2.60 -5.31
CA MET A 68 10.15 2.64 -3.91
C MET A 68 11.60 3.09 -3.76
N SER A 69 12.48 2.70 -4.68
CA SER A 69 13.84 3.22 -4.76
C SER A 69 13.83 4.75 -4.99
N LYS A 70 13.03 5.26 -5.94
CA LYS A 70 12.93 6.70 -6.25
C LYS A 70 12.31 7.52 -5.12
N LYS A 71 11.22 7.04 -4.52
CA LYS A 71 10.44 7.80 -3.52
C LYS A 71 11.03 7.70 -2.12
N ARG A 72 11.51 6.53 -1.75
CA ARG A 72 11.87 6.20 -0.37
C ARG A 72 13.32 5.78 -0.20
N LYS A 73 14.11 5.73 -1.29
CA LYS A 73 15.46 5.14 -1.29
C LYS A 73 15.47 3.71 -0.74
N LEU A 74 14.32 3.02 -0.87
CA LEU A 74 14.13 1.68 -0.35
C LEU A 74 14.65 0.67 -1.37
N ASN A 75 15.56 -0.21 -0.93
CA ASN A 75 15.88 -1.42 -1.66
C ASN A 75 14.85 -2.49 -1.32
N LEU A 76 13.97 -2.82 -2.28
CA LEU A 76 12.87 -3.76 -2.05
C LEU A 76 13.36 -5.16 -1.66
N ALA A 77 14.57 -5.58 -2.09
CA ALA A 77 15.16 -6.86 -1.68
C ALA A 77 15.46 -6.95 -0.18
N GLN A 78 15.58 -5.81 0.50
CA GLN A 78 15.77 -5.71 1.95
C GLN A 78 14.44 -5.50 2.69
N TYR A 79 13.29 -5.51 1.99
CA TYR A 79 11.99 -5.32 2.60
C TYR A 79 11.31 -6.68 2.83
N GLY A 80 11.07 -7.05 4.09
CA GLY A 80 10.46 -8.35 4.40
C GLY A 80 10.22 -8.60 5.89
N PRO A 81 9.89 -9.85 6.27
CA PRO A 81 9.37 -10.18 7.61
C PRO A 81 10.28 -9.84 8.78
N HIS A 82 11.60 -9.70 8.56
CA HIS A 82 12.54 -9.27 9.60
C HIS A 82 12.25 -7.84 10.11
N LEU A 83 11.50 -7.04 9.36
CA LEU A 83 11.00 -5.72 9.77
C LEU A 83 9.85 -5.80 10.79
N LEU A 84 9.26 -6.98 11.00
CA LEU A 84 8.15 -7.21 11.92
C LEU A 84 8.61 -7.55 13.36
N ASN A 85 9.83 -7.16 13.71
CA ASN A 85 10.36 -7.38 15.05
C ASN A 85 9.81 -6.32 16.02
N ARG A 86 8.80 -6.71 16.83
CA ARG A 86 8.15 -5.83 17.81
C ARG A 86 9.13 -5.08 18.71
N LYS A 87 10.07 -5.78 19.35
CA LYS A 87 11.02 -5.16 20.29
C LYS A 87 11.91 -4.12 19.60
N LYS A 88 12.33 -4.41 18.37
CA LYS A 88 13.11 -3.46 17.56
C LYS A 88 12.26 -2.24 17.23
N MET A 89 11.02 -2.44 16.77
CA MET A 89 10.11 -1.34 16.42
C MET A 89 9.76 -0.49 17.65
N GLU A 90 9.51 -1.09 18.82
CA GLU A 90 9.31 -0.37 20.09
C GLU A 90 10.51 0.53 20.41
N ALA A 91 11.73 0.00 20.27
CA ALA A 91 12.95 0.78 20.49
C ALA A 91 13.13 1.90 19.46
N GLU A 92 12.77 1.66 18.19
CA GLU A 92 12.80 2.67 17.13
C GLU A 92 11.78 3.78 17.39
N ILE A 93 10.53 3.46 17.71
CA ILE A 93 9.47 4.44 18.03
C ILE A 93 9.85 5.27 19.27
N ALA A 94 10.51 4.66 20.27
CA ALA A 94 10.96 5.38 21.46
C ALA A 94 12.14 6.34 21.19
N ASP A 95 12.91 6.15 20.11
CA ASP A 95 14.00 7.05 19.72
C ASP A 95 13.43 8.27 18.98
N ARG A 96 13.46 9.44 19.63
CA ARG A 96 12.98 10.71 19.06
C ARG A 96 13.65 11.14 17.75
N ARG A 97 14.78 10.53 17.38
CA ARG A 97 15.47 10.80 16.10
C ARG A 97 14.91 9.94 14.97
N PHE A 98 14.26 8.83 15.29
CA PHE A 98 13.58 7.99 14.33
C PHE A 98 12.22 8.62 14.03
N ARG A 99 11.99 8.97 12.76
CA ARG A 99 10.72 9.55 12.30
C ARG A 99 9.83 8.44 11.79
N ASP A 100 9.23 7.70 12.70
CA ASP A 100 8.39 6.54 12.43
C ASP A 100 7.20 6.84 11.49
N GLU A 101 6.56 8.00 11.61
CA GLU A 101 5.54 8.46 10.65
C GLU A 101 6.06 8.49 9.21
N LEU A 102 7.31 8.91 9.04
CA LEU A 102 7.95 8.89 7.72
C LEU A 102 8.39 7.47 7.38
N GLU A 103 9.28 6.89 8.18
CA GLU A 103 10.01 5.65 7.90
C GLU A 103 9.13 4.40 7.85
N ILE A 104 7.99 4.41 8.55
CA ILE A 104 7.02 3.32 8.60
C ILE A 104 5.73 3.75 7.88
N LEU A 105 4.93 4.64 8.47
CA LEU A 105 3.59 4.94 7.96
C LEU A 105 3.62 5.38 6.49
N SER A 106 4.38 6.41 6.16
CA SER A 106 4.43 6.93 4.80
C SER A 106 5.15 5.96 3.84
N THR A 107 6.23 5.28 4.27
CA THR A 107 6.93 4.27 3.41
C THR A 107 5.98 3.15 3.02
N ASP A 108 5.32 2.57 4.01
CA ASP A 108 4.49 1.40 3.83
C ASP A 108 3.20 1.76 3.10
N SER A 109 2.69 2.99 3.27
CA SER A 109 1.58 3.53 2.46
C SER A 109 1.92 3.66 0.98
N TYR A 110 3.11 4.18 0.64
CA TYR A 110 3.58 4.20 -0.75
C TYR A 110 3.66 2.79 -1.35
N LEU A 111 4.27 1.86 -0.61
CA LEU A 111 4.47 0.48 -1.05
C LEU A 111 3.14 -0.24 -1.24
N LEU A 112 2.23 -0.11 -0.27
CA LEU A 112 0.91 -0.73 -0.31
C LEU A 112 0.13 -0.27 -1.54
N ALA A 113 0.05 1.04 -1.77
CA ALA A 113 -0.65 1.56 -2.94
C ALA A 113 0.01 1.17 -4.26
N ALA A 114 1.34 1.10 -4.31
CA ALA A 114 2.07 0.64 -5.49
C ALA A 114 1.80 -0.84 -5.77
N CYS A 115 1.77 -1.69 -4.73
CA CYS A 115 1.45 -3.12 -4.86
C CYS A 115 -0.01 -3.38 -5.27
N LEU A 116 -0.96 -2.54 -4.83
CA LEU A 116 -2.38 -2.69 -5.17
C LEU A 116 -2.77 -2.04 -6.51
N ALA A 117 -1.91 -1.22 -7.10
CA ALA A 117 -2.22 -0.53 -8.36
C ALA A 117 -2.54 -1.47 -9.55
N PRO A 118 -1.87 -2.63 -9.74
CA PRO A 118 -2.25 -3.61 -10.75
C PRO A 118 -3.69 -4.13 -10.55
N LEU A 119 -4.11 -4.36 -9.31
CA LEU A 119 -5.47 -4.80 -9.01
C LEU A 119 -6.48 -3.71 -9.39
N VAL A 120 -6.15 -2.45 -9.13
CA VAL A 120 -7.00 -1.30 -9.47
C VAL A 120 -7.13 -1.12 -10.99
N LEU A 121 -6.05 -1.26 -11.75
CA LEU A 121 -6.06 -1.05 -13.21
C LEU A 121 -6.55 -2.28 -13.98
N GLU A 122 -6.01 -3.45 -13.65
CA GLU A 122 -6.13 -4.69 -14.43
C GLU A 122 -7.01 -5.74 -13.76
N GLY A 123 -7.33 -5.57 -12.48
CA GLY A 123 -8.07 -6.58 -11.74
C GLY A 123 -7.23 -7.80 -11.33
N GLU A 124 -5.92 -7.68 -11.41
CA GLU A 124 -4.98 -8.76 -11.09
C GLU A 124 -3.95 -8.27 -10.08
N LEU A 125 -3.59 -9.15 -9.14
CA LEU A 125 -2.53 -8.89 -8.18
C LEU A 125 -1.46 -9.98 -8.35
N PRO A 126 -0.31 -9.66 -8.97
CA PRO A 126 0.76 -10.63 -9.16
C PRO A 126 1.24 -11.21 -7.83
N CYS A 127 1.43 -12.53 -7.77
CA CYS A 127 1.91 -13.22 -6.57
C CYS A 127 3.30 -12.75 -6.13
N SER A 128 4.12 -12.28 -7.07
CA SER A 128 5.43 -11.68 -6.79
C SER A 128 5.36 -10.45 -5.88
N LEU A 129 4.21 -9.75 -5.85
CA LEU A 129 4.01 -8.58 -4.99
C LEU A 129 3.54 -8.94 -3.57
N TRP A 130 2.98 -10.14 -3.39
CA TRP A 130 2.34 -10.53 -2.13
C TRP A 130 3.24 -10.44 -0.90
N PRO A 131 4.51 -10.92 -0.90
CA PRO A 131 5.37 -10.83 0.28
C PRO A 131 5.60 -9.39 0.75
N TYR A 132 5.71 -8.44 -0.19
CA TYR A 132 5.92 -7.02 0.10
C TYR A 132 4.65 -6.35 0.61
N LEU A 133 3.52 -6.60 -0.07
CA LEU A 133 2.21 -6.11 0.35
C LEU A 133 1.84 -6.62 1.74
N GLN A 134 2.04 -7.91 1.99
CA GLN A 134 1.79 -8.52 3.29
C GLN A 134 2.68 -7.90 4.38
N THR A 135 3.98 -7.78 4.12
CA THR A 135 4.91 -7.15 5.08
C THR A 135 4.50 -5.71 5.38
N ALA A 136 4.11 -4.92 4.38
CA ALA A 136 3.67 -3.54 4.59
C ALA A 136 2.40 -3.46 5.43
N MET A 137 1.40 -4.28 5.14
CA MET A 137 0.18 -4.36 5.96
C MET A 137 0.51 -4.76 7.40
N ASP A 138 1.33 -5.79 7.60
CA ASP A 138 1.68 -6.29 8.93
C ASP A 138 2.53 -5.29 9.73
N ARG A 139 3.41 -4.56 9.05
CA ARG A 139 4.27 -3.54 9.66
C ARG A 139 3.45 -2.32 10.08
N LEU A 140 2.48 -1.88 9.26
CA LEU A 140 1.53 -0.82 9.61
C LEU A 140 0.63 -1.24 10.79
N MET A 141 0.12 -2.47 10.79
CA MET A 141 -0.65 -3.04 11.90
C MET A 141 0.13 -2.98 13.21
N LEU A 142 1.35 -3.53 13.20
CA LEU A 142 2.23 -3.53 14.36
C LEU A 142 2.59 -2.12 14.81
N TRP A 143 2.91 -1.23 13.88
CA TRP A 143 3.25 0.15 14.20
C TRP A 143 2.11 0.85 14.92
N ASN A 144 0.88 0.79 14.40
CA ASN A 144 -0.27 1.40 15.07
C ASN A 144 -0.57 0.80 16.45
N GLU A 145 -0.42 -0.52 16.64
CA GLU A 145 -0.58 -1.15 17.95
C GLU A 145 0.38 -0.58 19.01
N LEU A 146 1.56 -0.14 18.60
CA LEU A 146 2.60 0.38 19.48
C LEU A 146 2.46 1.87 19.81
N GLN A 147 1.44 2.52 19.27
CA GLN A 147 1.31 3.96 19.34
C GLN A 147 0.38 4.33 20.49
N ALA A 148 0.92 5.08 21.43
CA ALA A 148 0.22 5.40 22.67
C ALA A 148 -0.94 6.39 22.48
N GLU A 149 -0.95 7.15 21.38
CA GLU A 149 -1.80 8.36 21.23
C GLU A 149 -2.63 8.41 19.94
N PHE A 150 -2.62 7.36 19.10
CA PHE A 150 -3.41 7.43 17.87
C PHE A 150 -4.92 7.35 18.14
N GLY A 151 -5.63 8.36 17.63
CA GLY A 151 -7.09 8.45 17.70
C GLY A 151 -7.81 7.43 16.80
N PRO A 152 -9.14 7.41 16.82
CA PRO A 152 -9.99 6.44 16.11
C PRO A 152 -9.70 6.32 14.59
N GLU A 153 -9.18 7.38 13.98
CA GLU A 153 -8.91 7.48 12.53
C GLU A 153 -7.74 6.59 12.06
N CYS A 154 -6.66 6.50 12.84
CA CYS A 154 -5.57 5.56 12.57
C CYS A 154 -6.00 4.11 12.80
N SER A 155 -6.81 3.87 13.83
CA SER A 155 -7.42 2.56 14.07
C SER A 155 -8.30 2.11 12.90
N GLN A 156 -9.00 3.03 12.21
CA GLN A 156 -9.89 2.69 11.11
C GLN A 156 -9.13 2.24 9.84
N GLN A 157 -8.00 2.87 9.51
CA GLN A 157 -7.12 2.41 8.42
C GLN A 157 -6.64 0.98 8.62
N ILE A 158 -6.19 0.68 9.83
CA ILE A 158 -5.69 -0.63 10.22
C ILE A 158 -6.76 -1.68 10.02
N MET A 159 -8.01 -1.36 10.37
CA MET A 159 -9.15 -2.24 10.13
C MET A 159 -9.37 -2.51 8.64
N TYR A 160 -9.13 -1.53 7.77
CA TYR A 160 -9.25 -1.74 6.33
C TYR A 160 -8.09 -2.55 5.74
N LEU A 161 -6.86 -2.32 6.21
CA LEU A 161 -5.73 -3.17 5.87
C LEU A 161 -5.99 -4.62 6.31
N TYR A 162 -6.61 -4.80 7.48
CA TYR A 162 -7.01 -6.10 7.99
C TYR A 162 -8.06 -6.75 7.08
N GLN A 163 -9.08 -6.00 6.66
CA GLN A 163 -10.10 -6.49 5.73
C GLN A 163 -9.50 -6.88 4.37
N ILE A 164 -8.67 -6.04 3.78
CA ILE A 164 -7.98 -6.36 2.52
C ILE A 164 -7.13 -7.61 2.70
N LYS A 165 -6.35 -7.70 3.77
CA LYS A 165 -5.50 -8.86 4.04
C LYS A 165 -6.34 -10.14 4.13
N GLN A 166 -7.46 -10.13 4.86
CA GLN A 166 -8.34 -11.30 4.98
C GLN A 166 -8.94 -11.73 3.64
N GLU A 167 -9.31 -10.78 2.78
CA GLU A 167 -9.87 -11.09 1.45
C GLU A 167 -8.80 -11.59 0.47
N LEU A 168 -7.56 -11.06 0.56
CA LEU A 168 -6.46 -11.45 -0.34
C LEU A 168 -5.75 -12.73 0.11
N GLN A 169 -5.66 -13.00 1.42
CA GLN A 169 -4.86 -14.10 1.96
C GLN A 169 -5.25 -15.50 1.42
N PRO A 170 -6.53 -15.86 1.24
CA PRO A 170 -6.92 -17.12 0.61
C PRO A 170 -6.45 -17.26 -0.84
N ILE A 171 -6.32 -16.14 -1.57
CA ILE A 171 -5.87 -16.14 -2.98
C ILE A 171 -4.41 -16.57 -3.08
N PHE A 172 -3.59 -16.21 -2.10
CA PHE A 172 -2.13 -16.46 -2.10
C PHE A 172 -1.69 -17.61 -1.20
N SER A 173 -2.56 -18.11 -0.30
CA SER A 173 -2.26 -19.28 0.55
C SER A 173 -2.59 -20.61 -0.12
N ALA A 174 -3.24 -20.60 -1.29
CA ALA A 174 -3.69 -21.77 -2.04
C ALA A 174 -2.74 -22.17 -3.21
N GLN A 175 -1.58 -21.51 -3.32
CA GLN A 175 -0.54 -21.77 -4.32
C GLN A 175 0.70 -22.38 -3.65
#